data_AF-A0A432UMX9-F1
#
_entry.id   AF-A0A432UMX9-F1
#
_cell.length_a   1.000
_cell.length_b   1.000
_cell.length_c   1.000
_cell.angle_alpha   90.00
_cell.angle_beta   90.00
_cell.angle_gamma   90.00
#
_symmetry.space_group_name_H-M   'P 1'
#
loop_
_entity.id
_entity.type
_entity.pdbx_description
1 polymer ?
#
loop_
_entity_poly.entity_id
_entity_poly.type
_entity_poly.pdbx_seq_one_letter_code
_entity_poly.pdbx_strand_id
1 'polypeptide(L)'
;MPGPSTVEIERQIAENKLIDIELPTAPGIDWLAWLQILGSLLLTLAVILIIAALMAHFWQRVRLNIRIKRALKRSKQQSLVSDIQRTASQSYQWFQIAKNHALLTEDDQMRLQIKIDQACFSKVPVSRETLEDILLDFENALIVTQPTVKTILKETFQKGLNLIKQLFSDLKKENS
;
A
#
# COMPACT_ATOMS: atom_id res chain seq x y z
N MET A 1 7.18 15.68 90.25
CA MET A 1 7.54 15.39 88.86
C MET A 1 7.33 16.65 88.05
N PRO A 2 8.40 17.37 87.67
CA PRO A 2 8.29 18.57 86.85
C PRO A 2 7.90 18.19 85.42
N GLY A 3 6.84 18.79 84.90
CA GLY A 3 6.40 18.59 83.51
C GLY A 3 7.44 19.14 82.51
N PRO A 4 7.43 18.65 81.26
CA PRO A 4 8.36 19.13 80.24
C PRO A 4 8.20 20.64 80.05
N SER A 5 9.33 21.34 79.97
CA SER A 5 9.36 22.79 79.74
C SER A 5 8.82 23.10 78.34
N THR A 6 8.10 24.21 78.23
CA THR A 6 7.52 24.73 76.97
C THR A 6 8.54 24.86 75.84
N VAL A 7 9.81 25.05 76.18
CA VAL A 7 10.94 25.16 75.25
C VAL A 7 11.21 23.84 74.51
N GLU A 8 11.03 22.69 75.16
CA GLU A 8 11.23 21.38 74.53
C GLU A 8 10.14 21.08 73.50
N ILE A 9 8.91 21.53 73.79
CA ILE A 9 7.74 21.40 72.92
C ILE A 9 7.90 22.30 71.69
N GLU A 10 8.32 23.55 71.88
CA GLU A 10 8.57 24.48 70.76
C GLU A 10 9.71 24.00 69.86
N ARG A 11 10.76 23.39 70.43
CA ARG A 11 11.85 22.80 69.66
C ARG A 11 11.38 21.60 68.83
N GLN A 12 10.55 20.72 69.39
CA GLN A 12 9.99 19.60 68.63
C GLN A 12 9.01 20.05 67.54
N ILE A 13 8.25 21.12 67.78
CA ILE A 13 7.37 21.72 66.76
C ILE A 13 8.21 22.39 65.66
N ALA A 14 9.30 23.07 66.00
CA ALA A 14 10.21 23.68 65.03
C ALA A 14 10.99 22.66 64.20
N GLU A 15 11.48 21.58 64.82
CA GLU A 15 12.18 20.48 64.14
C GLU A 15 11.22 19.69 63.21
N ASN A 16 9.93 19.55 63.56
CA ASN A 16 8.92 18.91 62.69
C ASN A 16 8.35 19.81 61.59
N LYS A 17 8.53 21.13 61.66
CA LYS A 17 7.91 22.08 60.70
C LYS A 17 8.82 22.43 59.51
N LEU A 18 10.03 21.86 59.46
CA LEU A 18 11.03 22.09 58.41
C LEU A 18 11.34 20.86 57.57
N ILE A 19 10.63 19.76 57.79
CA ILE A 19 10.57 18.69 56.79
C ILE A 19 9.56 19.18 55.75
N ASP A 20 10.04 20.00 54.82
CA ASP A 20 9.39 20.25 53.54
C ASP A 20 9.27 18.89 52.84
N ILE A 21 8.20 18.17 53.16
CA ILE A 21 7.78 17.01 52.40
C ILE A 21 7.30 17.59 51.07
N GLU A 22 8.18 17.62 50.08
CA GLU A 22 7.77 17.73 48.68
C GLU A 22 6.75 16.60 48.47
N LEU A 23 5.47 16.95 48.40
CA LEU A 23 4.44 16.00 48.00
C LEU A 23 4.93 15.47 46.65
N PRO A 24 5.12 14.14 46.48
CA PRO A 24 5.39 13.61 45.15
C PRO A 24 4.24 14.11 44.29
N THR A 25 4.57 14.81 43.21
CA THR A 25 3.58 15.25 42.23
C THR A 25 2.79 14.00 41.86
N ALA A 26 1.54 13.94 42.30
CA ALA A 26 0.64 12.84 41.95
C ALA A 26 0.74 12.70 40.43
N PRO A 27 0.93 11.49 39.88
CA PRO A 27 1.18 11.33 38.46
C PRO A 27 -0.02 11.90 37.70
N GLY A 28 0.11 13.15 37.29
CA GLY A 28 -0.87 13.82 36.45
C GLY A 28 -0.89 13.03 35.15
N ILE A 29 -2.08 12.82 34.60
CA ILE A 29 -2.20 12.21 33.29
C ILE A 29 -1.49 13.15 32.31
N ASP A 30 -0.31 12.76 31.86
CA ASP A 30 0.46 13.47 30.84
C ASP A 30 -0.25 13.33 29.49
N TRP A 31 -1.26 14.16 29.26
CA TRP A 31 -2.01 14.24 28.02
C TRP A 31 -1.11 14.42 26.80
N LEU A 32 0.01 15.13 26.97
CA LEU A 32 1.00 15.32 25.92
C LEU A 32 1.69 14.00 25.55
N ALA A 33 2.10 13.21 26.55
CA ALA A 33 2.72 11.90 26.31
C ALA A 33 1.75 10.95 25.61
N TRP A 34 0.47 10.94 26.01
CA TRP A 34 -0.57 10.15 25.34
C TRP A 34 -0.79 10.58 23.89
N LEU A 35 -0.84 11.89 23.62
CA LEU A 35 -1.00 12.40 22.27
C LEU A 35 0.22 12.07 21.39
N GLN A 36 1.42 12.12 21.95
CA GLN A 36 2.65 11.73 21.26
C GLN A 36 2.69 10.24 20.95
N ILE A 37 2.26 9.38 21.88
CA ILE A 37 2.13 7.92 21.65
C ILE A 37 1.13 7.65 20.53
N LEU A 38 -0.04 8.29 20.56
CA LEU A 38 -1.07 8.14 19.53
C LEU A 38 -0.56 8.60 18.16
N GLY A 39 0.14 9.75 18.12
CA GLY A 39 0.74 10.28 16.90
C GLY A 39 1.82 9.37 16.32
N SER A 40 2.69 8.82 17.17
CA SER A 40 3.71 7.84 16.77
C SER A 40 3.08 6.57 16.21
N LEU A 41 2.01 6.08 16.84
CA LEU A 41 1.30 4.88 16.40
C LEU A 41 0.62 5.09 15.04
N LEU A 42 -0.01 6.26 14.82
CA LEU A 42 -0.56 6.62 13.51
C LEU A 42 0.53 6.73 12.43
N LEU A 43 1.68 7.32 12.77
CA LEU A 43 2.78 7.48 11.82
C LEU A 43 3.41 6.14 11.42
N THR A 44 3.63 5.25 12.38
CA THR A 44 4.12 3.89 12.10
C THR A 44 3.14 3.11 11.23
N LEU A 45 1.85 3.21 11.50
CA LEU A 45 0.81 2.57 10.70
C LEU A 45 0.75 3.13 9.27
N ALA A 46 0.89 4.45 9.10
CA ALA A 46 0.97 5.07 7.79
C ALA A 46 2.20 4.58 6.98
N VAL A 47 3.37 4.47 7.62
CA VAL A 47 4.58 3.94 6.98
C VAL A 47 4.39 2.48 6.56
N ILE A 48 3.80 1.64 7.41
CA ILE A 48 3.51 0.24 7.08
C ILE A 48 2.58 0.14 5.88
N LEU A 49 1.52 0.97 5.82
CA LEU A 49 0.59 1.00 4.68
C LEU A 49 1.29 1.39 3.37
N ILE A 50 2.21 2.38 3.42
CA ILE A 50 2.99 2.79 2.25
C ILE A 50 3.87 1.64 1.76
N ILE A 51 4.57 0.96 2.68
CA ILE A 51 5.43 -0.19 2.34
C ILE A 51 4.59 -1.33 1.74
N ALA A 52 3.45 -1.65 2.36
CA ALA A 52 2.54 -2.68 1.87
C ALA A 52 2.01 -2.35 0.46
N ALA A 53 1.66 -1.08 0.20
CA ALA A 53 1.20 -0.62 -1.11
C ALA A 53 2.30 -0.71 -2.17
N LEU A 54 3.52 -0.28 -1.85
CA LEU A 54 4.69 -0.44 -2.71
C LEU A 54 4.90 -1.93 -3.05
N MET A 55 4.91 -2.78 -2.03
CA MET A 55 5.13 -4.21 -2.20
C MET A 55 4.03 -4.86 -3.04
N ALA A 56 2.76 -4.52 -2.83
CA ALA A 56 1.65 -5.01 -3.65
C ALA A 56 1.79 -4.61 -5.13
N HIS A 57 2.18 -3.36 -5.40
CA HIS A 57 2.40 -2.86 -6.76
C HIS A 57 3.55 -3.60 -7.46
N PHE A 58 4.71 -3.74 -6.79
CA PHE A 58 5.83 -4.51 -7.33
C PHE A 58 5.46 -5.99 -7.55
N TRP A 59 4.72 -6.59 -6.63
CA TRP A 59 4.31 -7.99 -6.73
C TRP A 59 3.35 -8.25 -7.89
N GLN A 60 2.43 -7.32 -8.17
CA GLN A 60 1.51 -7.42 -9.31
C GLN A 60 2.26 -7.50 -10.64
N ARG A 61 3.28 -6.66 -10.82
CA ARG A 61 4.10 -6.69 -12.05
C ARG A 61 4.93 -7.96 -12.16
N VAL A 62 5.59 -8.38 -11.08
CA VAL A 62 6.35 -9.65 -11.06
C VAL A 62 5.43 -10.82 -11.41
N ARG A 63 4.22 -10.85 -10.85
CA ARG A 63 3.23 -11.88 -11.14
C ARG A 63 2.79 -11.88 -12.61
N LEU A 64 2.57 -10.70 -13.20
CA LEU A 64 2.24 -10.57 -14.62
C LEU A 64 3.40 -11.03 -15.53
N ASN A 65 4.62 -10.62 -15.23
CA ASN A 65 5.81 -11.04 -15.97
C ASN A 65 5.99 -12.57 -15.91
N ILE A 66 5.83 -13.18 -14.73
CA ILE A 66 5.86 -14.64 -14.57
C ILE A 66 4.76 -15.32 -15.40
N ARG A 67 3.54 -14.76 -15.44
CA ARG A 67 2.44 -15.31 -16.25
C ARG A 67 2.76 -15.25 -17.74
N ILE A 68 3.27 -14.11 -18.22
CA ILE A 68 3.65 -13.92 -19.63
C ILE A 68 4.80 -14.85 -20.00
N LYS A 69 5.86 -14.95 -19.19
CA LYS A 69 6.96 -15.91 -19.41
C LYS A 69 6.49 -17.36 -19.47
N ARG A 70 5.57 -17.75 -18.58
CA ARG A 70 4.98 -19.10 -18.62
C ARG A 70 4.13 -19.31 -19.86
N ALA A 71 3.37 -18.30 -20.29
CA ALA A 71 2.57 -18.34 -21.51
C ALA A 71 3.46 -18.46 -22.74
N LEU A 72 4.56 -17.70 -22.82
CA LEU A 72 5.55 -17.77 -23.89
C LEU A 72 6.24 -19.13 -23.93
N LYS A 73 6.56 -19.73 -22.77
CA LYS A 73 7.10 -21.09 -22.73
C LYS A 73 6.09 -22.13 -23.21
N ARG A 74 4.80 -21.94 -22.91
CA ARG A 74 3.71 -22.83 -23.31
C ARG A 74 3.35 -22.68 -24.79
N SER A 75 3.36 -21.47 -25.34
CA SER A 75 3.11 -21.24 -26.77
C SER A 75 4.10 -22.01 -27.63
N LYS A 76 5.36 -22.13 -27.16
CA LYS A 76 6.39 -22.91 -27.87
C LYS A 76 6.07 -24.40 -28.00
N GLN A 77 5.25 -24.94 -27.10
CA GLN A 77 4.89 -26.36 -27.02
C GLN A 77 3.45 -26.61 -27.48
N GLN A 78 2.64 -25.57 -27.65
CA GLN A 78 1.25 -25.67 -28.11
C GLN A 78 1.21 -25.92 -29.61
N SER A 79 0.62 -27.05 -30.00
CA SER A 79 0.35 -27.41 -31.40
C SER A 79 -1.12 -27.21 -31.79
N LEU A 80 -2.02 -27.10 -30.80
CA LEU A 80 -3.45 -27.12 -31.03
C LEU A 80 -4.04 -25.70 -31.07
N VAL A 81 -4.82 -25.40 -32.12
CA VAL A 81 -5.29 -24.04 -32.44
C VAL A 81 -6.22 -23.45 -31.36
N SER A 82 -7.05 -24.28 -30.70
CA SER A 82 -7.95 -23.77 -29.65
C SER A 82 -7.20 -23.31 -28.39
N ASP A 83 -6.04 -23.90 -28.09
CA ASP A 83 -5.18 -23.49 -26.98
C ASP A 83 -4.51 -22.15 -27.26
N ILE A 84 -4.15 -21.88 -28.53
CA ILE A 84 -3.60 -20.59 -28.98
C ILE A 84 -4.65 -19.51 -28.82
N GLN A 85 -5.88 -19.75 -29.28
CA GLN A 85 -6.98 -18.78 -29.18
C GLN A 85 -7.36 -18.49 -27.72
N ARG A 86 -7.37 -19.51 -26.87
CA ARG A 86 -7.57 -19.33 -25.42
C ARG A 86 -6.46 -18.44 -24.83
N THR A 87 -5.22 -18.67 -25.19
CA THR A 87 -4.08 -17.88 -24.69
C THR A 87 -4.12 -16.44 -25.21
N ALA A 88 -4.56 -16.21 -26.45
CA ALA A 88 -4.81 -14.88 -27.00
C ALA A 88 -5.92 -14.14 -26.22
N SER A 89 -7.04 -14.80 -25.90
CA SER A 89 -8.07 -14.18 -25.07
C SER A 89 -7.58 -13.82 -23.65
N GLN A 90 -6.67 -14.64 -23.09
CA GLN A 90 -6.04 -14.36 -21.80
C GLN A 90 -5.06 -13.20 -21.86
N SER A 91 -4.32 -13.02 -22.97
CA SER A 91 -3.42 -11.89 -23.12
C SER A 91 -4.17 -10.56 -23.13
N TYR A 92 -5.37 -10.51 -23.71
CA TYR A 92 -6.26 -9.34 -23.58
C TYR A 92 -6.65 -9.05 -22.12
N GLN A 93 -7.02 -10.07 -21.34
CA GLN A 93 -7.31 -9.88 -19.91
C GLN A 93 -6.09 -9.35 -19.15
N TRP A 94 -4.89 -9.86 -19.43
CA TRP A 94 -3.65 -9.38 -18.82
C TRP A 94 -3.34 -7.94 -19.23
N PHE A 95 -3.61 -7.57 -20.48
CA PHE A 95 -3.48 -6.21 -20.98
C PHE A 95 -4.41 -5.24 -20.25
N GLN A 96 -5.67 -5.60 -20.07
CA GLN A 96 -6.62 -4.79 -19.31
C GLN A 96 -6.18 -4.60 -17.85
N ILE A 97 -5.67 -5.66 -17.21
CA ILE A 97 -5.08 -5.57 -15.87
C ILE A 97 -3.88 -4.60 -15.89
N ALA A 98 -2.98 -4.73 -16.86
CA ALA A 98 -1.79 -3.87 -16.95
C ALA A 98 -2.15 -2.40 -17.19
N LYS A 99 -3.14 -2.13 -18.04
CA LYS A 99 -3.69 -0.80 -18.30
C LYS A 99 -4.31 -0.19 -17.04
N ASN A 100 -5.18 -0.94 -16.35
CA ASN A 100 -5.86 -0.48 -15.14
C ASN A 100 -4.88 -0.15 -13.99
N HIS A 101 -3.73 -0.82 -13.96
CA HIS A 101 -2.68 -0.59 -12.97
C HIS A 101 -1.57 0.34 -13.47
N ALA A 102 -1.76 1.04 -14.60
CA ALA A 102 -0.78 1.96 -15.18
C ALA A 102 0.63 1.36 -15.29
N LEU A 103 0.72 0.06 -15.61
CA LEU A 103 1.98 -0.68 -15.67
C LEU A 103 2.72 -0.51 -17.01
N LEU A 104 2.12 0.19 -17.97
CA LEU A 104 2.60 0.38 -19.34
C LEU A 104 2.71 1.88 -19.61
N THR A 105 3.63 2.29 -20.49
CA THR A 105 3.62 3.65 -21.03
C THR A 105 2.42 3.84 -21.95
N GLU A 106 2.03 5.08 -22.22
CA GLU A 106 0.95 5.38 -23.18
C GLU A 106 1.29 4.83 -24.58
N ASP A 107 2.54 4.97 -25.01
CA ASP A 107 3.03 4.47 -26.30
C ASP A 107 2.98 2.93 -26.38
N ASP A 108 3.47 2.24 -25.36
CA ASP A 108 3.42 0.77 -25.29
C ASP A 108 1.98 0.27 -25.20
N GLN A 109 1.13 0.98 -24.45
CA GLN A 109 -0.29 0.65 -24.33
C GLN A 109 -0.98 0.75 -25.70
N MET A 110 -0.75 1.82 -26.47
CA MET A 110 -1.35 1.99 -27.78
C MET A 110 -0.88 0.91 -28.76
N ARG A 111 0.43 0.64 -28.79
CA ARG A 111 1.02 -0.40 -29.65
C ARG A 111 0.48 -1.79 -29.32
N LEU A 112 0.46 -2.17 -28.03
CA LEU A 112 -0.06 -3.46 -27.59
C LEU A 112 -1.57 -3.58 -27.84
N GLN A 113 -2.32 -2.51 -27.62
CA GLN A 113 -3.76 -2.50 -27.87
C GLN A 113 -4.07 -2.83 -29.33
N ILE A 114 -3.39 -2.19 -30.29
CA ILE A 114 -3.59 -2.46 -31.72
C ILE A 114 -3.32 -3.94 -32.04
N LYS A 115 -2.19 -4.49 -31.56
CA LYS A 115 -1.83 -5.89 -31.83
C LYS A 115 -2.80 -6.88 -31.20
N ILE A 116 -3.22 -6.64 -29.95
CA ILE A 116 -4.14 -7.51 -29.23
C ILE A 116 -5.53 -7.44 -29.84
N ASP A 117 -6.01 -6.25 -30.22
CA ASP A 117 -7.32 -6.09 -30.82
C ASP A 117 -7.38 -6.80 -32.19
N GLN A 118 -6.32 -6.67 -32.99
CA GLN A 118 -6.17 -7.43 -34.23
C GLN A 118 -6.16 -8.95 -33.99
N ALA A 119 -5.44 -9.43 -32.97
CA ALA A 119 -5.39 -10.85 -32.67
C ALA A 119 -6.72 -11.40 -32.11
N CYS A 120 -7.40 -10.67 -31.23
CA CYS A 120 -8.56 -11.18 -30.51
C CYS A 120 -9.89 -11.01 -31.28
N PHE A 121 -9.99 -9.98 -32.14
CA PHE A 121 -11.24 -9.62 -32.81
C PHE A 121 -11.21 -9.80 -34.33
N SER A 122 -10.08 -10.20 -34.93
CA SER A 122 -10.11 -10.58 -36.35
C SER A 122 -10.83 -11.92 -36.54
N LYS A 123 -11.40 -12.09 -37.75
CA LYS A 123 -12.03 -13.35 -38.16
C LYS A 123 -11.02 -14.46 -38.48
N VAL A 124 -9.73 -14.14 -38.50
CA VAL A 124 -8.66 -15.07 -38.86
C VAL A 124 -8.09 -15.68 -37.57
N PRO A 125 -7.92 -17.01 -37.51
CA PRO A 125 -7.28 -17.64 -36.35
C PRO A 125 -5.86 -17.11 -36.17
N VAL A 126 -5.53 -16.72 -34.93
CA VAL A 126 -4.22 -16.17 -34.59
C VAL A 126 -3.15 -17.24 -34.78
N SER A 127 -2.10 -16.90 -35.54
CA SER A 127 -0.96 -17.79 -35.68
C SER A 127 -0.14 -17.85 -34.39
N ARG A 128 0.59 -18.94 -34.18
CA ARG A 128 1.50 -19.06 -33.05
C ARG A 128 2.55 -17.96 -33.03
N GLU A 129 3.09 -17.58 -34.18
CA GLU A 129 4.11 -16.53 -34.30
C GLU A 129 3.57 -15.17 -33.89
N THR A 130 2.34 -14.85 -34.32
CA THR A 130 1.67 -13.59 -33.93
C THR A 130 1.42 -13.55 -32.42
N LEU A 131 1.03 -14.67 -31.80
CA LEU A 131 0.85 -14.74 -30.35
C LEU A 131 2.19 -14.59 -29.60
N GLU A 132 3.25 -15.23 -30.08
CA GLU A 132 4.59 -15.11 -29.49
C GLU A 132 5.11 -13.67 -29.56
N ASP A 133 4.92 -13.00 -30.69
CA ASP A 133 5.29 -11.58 -30.88
C ASP A 133 4.55 -10.66 -29.90
N ILE A 134 3.24 -10.87 -29.71
CA ILE A 134 2.45 -10.10 -28.73
C ILE A 134 2.97 -10.32 -27.31
N LEU A 135 3.27 -11.57 -26.93
CA LEU A 135 3.75 -11.88 -25.58
C LEU A 135 5.16 -11.32 -25.32
N LEU A 136 6.04 -11.34 -26.33
CA LEU A 136 7.38 -10.74 -26.24
C LEU A 136 7.32 -9.22 -26.12
N ASP A 137 6.48 -8.57 -26.94
CA ASP A 137 6.25 -7.12 -26.85
C ASP A 137 5.71 -6.73 -25.47
N PHE A 138 4.79 -7.54 -24.93
CA PHE A 138 4.22 -7.29 -23.61
C PHE A 138 5.28 -7.48 -22.50
N GLU A 139 6.11 -8.52 -22.60
CA GLU A 139 7.23 -8.70 -21.67
C GLU A 139 8.19 -7.50 -21.71
N ASN A 140 8.57 -7.05 -22.91
CA ASN A 140 9.49 -5.93 -23.09
C ASN A 140 8.91 -4.63 -22.53
N ALA A 141 7.65 -4.31 -22.84
CA ALA A 141 6.95 -3.16 -22.31
C ALA A 141 6.92 -3.19 -20.77
N LEU A 142 6.69 -4.37 -20.18
CA LEU A 142 6.74 -4.60 -18.74
C LEU A 142 8.14 -4.67 -18.14
N ILE A 143 9.24 -4.59 -18.89
CA ILE A 143 10.60 -4.49 -18.34
C ILE A 143 11.06 -3.03 -18.35
N VAL A 144 10.78 -2.30 -19.43
CA VAL A 144 11.24 -0.92 -19.64
C VAL A 144 10.59 0.08 -18.68
N THR A 145 9.32 -0.12 -18.33
CA THR A 145 8.52 0.82 -17.52
C THR A 145 8.72 0.66 -16.01
N GLN A 146 9.90 0.93 -15.44
CA GLN A 146 10.03 0.95 -13.96
C GLN A 146 9.20 2.07 -13.32
N PRO A 147 8.18 1.78 -12.49
CA PRO A 147 7.42 2.82 -11.81
C PRO A 147 8.34 3.55 -10.85
N THR A 148 8.38 4.86 -10.97
CA THR A 148 9.08 5.71 -10.01
C THR A 148 8.26 5.75 -8.72
N VAL A 149 8.91 5.71 -7.56
CA VAL A 149 8.25 5.73 -6.23
C VAL A 149 7.18 6.83 -6.11
N LYS A 150 7.36 7.97 -6.80
CA LYS A 150 6.43 9.10 -6.87
C LYS A 150 5.04 8.74 -7.39
N THR A 151 4.92 7.92 -8.43
CA THR A 151 3.60 7.55 -9.00
C THR A 151 2.84 6.64 -8.04
N ILE A 152 3.55 5.69 -7.44
CA ILE A 152 2.98 4.77 -6.44
C ILE A 152 2.50 5.54 -5.21
N LEU A 153 3.29 6.51 -4.74
CA LEU A 153 2.91 7.34 -3.60
C LEU A 153 1.64 8.15 -3.90
N LYS A 154 1.55 8.73 -5.10
CA LYS A 154 0.37 9.49 -5.55
C LYS A 154 -0.88 8.63 -5.60
N GLU A 155 -0.82 7.43 -6.18
CA GLU A 155 -1.96 6.52 -6.24
C GLU A 155 -2.38 6.04 -4.85
N THR A 156 -1.41 5.68 -4.00
CA THR A 156 -1.68 5.22 -2.63
C THR A 156 -2.33 6.33 -1.82
N PHE A 157 -1.84 7.56 -1.97
CA PHE A 157 -2.41 8.74 -1.33
C PHE A 157 -3.83 9.02 -1.81
N GLN A 158 -4.08 8.96 -3.13
CA GLN A 158 -5.42 9.14 -3.69
C GLN A 158 -6.41 8.06 -3.21
N LYS A 159 -5.98 6.79 -3.15
CA LYS A 159 -6.79 5.70 -2.61
C LYS A 159 -7.09 5.91 -1.12
N GLY A 160 -6.09 6.31 -0.35
CA GLY A 160 -6.26 6.66 1.07
C GLY A 160 -7.25 7.80 1.27
N LEU A 161 -7.13 8.88 0.49
CA LEU A 161 -8.08 10.00 0.52
C LEU A 161 -9.49 9.58 0.17
N ASN A 162 -9.67 8.70 -0.81
CA ASN A 162 -10.99 8.21 -1.19
C ASN A 162 -11.62 7.36 -0.08
N LEU A 163 -10.85 6.51 0.60
CA LEU A 163 -11.33 5.75 1.76
C LEU A 163 -11.72 6.67 2.92
N ILE A 164 -10.93 7.70 3.20
CA ILE A 164 -11.25 8.70 4.22
C ILE A 164 -12.56 9.42 3.86
N LYS A 165 -12.71 9.86 2.59
CA LYS A 165 -13.96 10.48 2.13
C LYS A 165 -15.16 9.55 2.28
N GLN A 166 -14.99 8.27 1.97
CA GLN A 166 -16.04 7.27 2.09
C GLN A 166 -16.45 7.04 3.55
N LEU A 167 -15.48 6.91 4.46
CA LEU A 167 -15.75 6.81 5.90
C LEU A 167 -16.47 8.05 6.43
N PHE A 168 -16.07 9.26 6.00
CA PHE A 168 -16.75 10.49 6.38
C PHE A 168 -18.17 10.57 5.83
N SER A 169 -18.42 10.08 4.60
CA SER A 169 -19.77 10.05 4.05
C SER A 169 -20.67 9.05 4.78
N ASP A 170 -20.13 7.90 5.18
CA ASP A 170 -20.88 6.88 5.92
C ASP A 170 -21.24 7.37 7.33
N LEU A 171 -20.28 7.99 8.05
CA LEU A 171 -20.51 8.61 9.36
C LEU A 171 -21.51 9.77 9.31
N LYS A 172 -21.51 10.55 8.22
CA LYS A 172 -22.48 11.64 8.04
C LYS A 172 -23.90 11.11 7.80
N LYS A 173 -24.02 9.93 7.16
CA LYS A 173 -25.30 9.31 6.85
C LYS A 173 -25.93 8.60 8.05
N GLU A 174 -25.11 8.15 9.00
CA GLU A 174 -25.56 7.51 10.25
C GLU A 174 -26.06 8.53 11.30
N ASN A 175 -25.60 9.78 11.21
CA ASN A 175 -26.02 10.87 12.11
C ASN A 175 -27.19 11.73 11.58
N SER A 176 -27.81 11.35 10.46
CA SER A 176 -28.95 12.05 9.86
C SER A 176 -30.18 11.16 9.79
#